data_AF-A0A496WVR8-F1
#
_entry.id   AF-A0A496WVR8-F1
#
_cell.length_a   1.000
_cell.length_b   1.000
_cell.length_c   1.000
_cell.angle_alpha   90.00
_cell.angle_beta   90.00
_cell.angle_gamma   90.00
#
_symmetry.space_group_name_H-M   'P 1'
#
loop_
_entity.id
_entity.type
_entity.pdbx_description
1 polymer ?
#
loop_
_entity_poly.entity_id
_entity_poly.type
_entity_poly.pdbx_seq_one_letter_code
_entity_poly.pdbx_strand_id
1 'polypeptide(L)'
;MSSQSDIDDKIQNAVEKVLSRNIDGLKHLDGLALDLGVTPKDIIYSRGSMKLYHYHPVCDEIYRVPIVLVMSLINRYYIVDLAPGQSFVEYLVAQGFDVYLIDWGLPRQEHKHFTFDDYVDDFLPDCLDKVAEDCGEDQVSLIGYCLGGVIASLYTALHPDK
;
A
#
# COMPACT_ATOMS: atom_id res chain seq x y z
N MET A 1 29.12 14.41 52.05
CA MET A 1 29.44 13.32 51.11
C MET A 1 28.15 12.57 50.82
N SER A 2 27.23 13.18 50.05
CA SER A 2 26.08 12.44 49.48
C SER A 2 26.66 11.73 48.26
N SER A 3 26.72 10.40 48.32
CA SER A 3 27.43 9.58 47.35
C SER A 3 26.70 9.59 46.01
N GLN A 4 27.47 9.59 44.93
CA GLN A 4 27.01 9.44 43.55
C GLN A 4 25.95 8.31 43.40
N SER A 5 26.05 7.26 44.24
CA SER A 5 25.10 6.14 44.30
C SER A 5 23.66 6.56 44.62
N ASP A 6 23.43 7.54 45.50
CA ASP A 6 22.06 7.96 45.87
C ASP A 6 21.34 8.66 44.71
N ILE A 7 22.11 9.26 43.80
CA ILE A 7 21.58 9.93 42.60
C ILE A 7 21.27 8.88 41.54
N ASP A 8 22.19 7.92 41.34
CA ASP A 8 22.01 6.83 40.39
C ASP A 8 20.83 5.94 40.77
N ASP A 9 20.67 5.62 42.06
CA ASP A 9 19.53 4.85 42.59
C ASP A 9 18.20 5.60 42.41
N LYS A 10 18.21 6.92 42.56
CA LYS A 10 17.01 7.75 42.31
C LYS A 10 16.65 7.82 40.83
N ILE A 11 17.64 7.90 39.95
CA ILE A 11 17.43 7.89 38.51
C ILE A 11 16.91 6.52 38.07
N GLN A 12 17.49 5.43 38.57
CA GLN A 12 17.06 4.08 38.24
C GLN A 12 15.63 3.80 38.73
N ASN A 13 15.31 4.19 39.96
CA ASN A 13 13.93 4.11 40.48
C ASN A 13 12.95 5.00 39.69
N ALA A 14 13.37 6.18 39.23
CA ALA A 14 12.52 7.02 38.39
C ALA A 14 12.28 6.40 37.01
N VAL A 15 13.30 5.81 36.39
CA VAL A 15 13.20 5.11 35.11
C VAL A 15 12.32 3.88 35.23
N GLU A 16 12.49 3.04 36.26
CA GLU A 16 11.63 1.88 36.52
C GLU A 16 10.17 2.29 36.78
N LYS A 17 9.95 3.40 37.49
CA LYS A 17 8.61 3.91 37.76
C LYS A 17 7.93 4.50 36.53
N VAL A 18 8.69 5.07 35.58
CA VAL A 18 8.17 5.52 34.29
C VAL A 18 7.89 4.33 33.37
N LEU A 19 8.79 3.34 33.31
CA LEU A 19 8.59 2.12 32.54
C LEU A 19 7.37 1.33 33.03
N SER A 20 7.26 1.06 34.34
CA SER A 20 6.12 0.34 34.92
C SER A 20 4.78 1.06 34.73
N ARG A 21 4.76 2.40 34.75
CA ARG A 21 3.53 3.18 34.48
C ARG A 21 3.12 3.18 33.01
N ASN A 22 4.08 3.05 32.09
CA ASN A 22 3.84 3.09 30.66
C ASN A 22 3.68 1.70 30.03
N ILE A 23 4.12 0.62 30.68
CA ILE A 23 3.98 -0.76 30.16
C ILE A 23 2.50 -1.16 30.03
N ASP A 24 1.63 -0.79 30.97
CA ASP A 24 0.19 -1.07 30.82
C ASP A 24 -0.46 -0.22 29.72
N GLY A 25 0.02 1.01 29.49
CA GLY A 25 -0.38 1.83 28.34
C GLY A 25 0.08 1.25 26.99
N LEU A 26 1.28 0.66 26.96
CA LEU A 26 1.84 -0.02 25.79
C LEU A 26 1.10 -1.32 25.44
N LYS A 27 0.64 -2.09 26.44
CA LYS A 27 -0.22 -3.28 26.21
C LYS A 27 -1.56 -2.94 25.56
N HIS A 28 -2.02 -1.70 25.69
CA HIS A 28 -3.23 -1.22 25.02
C HIS A 28 -2.95 -0.59 23.63
N LEU A 29 -1.68 -0.38 23.27
CA LEU A 29 -1.30 0.06 21.91
C LEU A 29 -1.35 -1.10 20.91
N ASP A 30 -1.09 -2.34 21.34
CA ASP A 30 -1.24 -3.54 20.50
C ASP A 30 -2.70 -3.75 20.02
N GLY A 31 -3.69 -3.25 20.76
CA GLY A 31 -5.10 -3.23 20.34
C GLY A 31 -5.52 -2.00 19.51
N LEU A 32 -4.62 -1.02 19.33
CA LEU A 32 -4.85 0.21 18.56
C LEU A 32 -4.07 0.23 17.24
N ALA A 33 -3.02 -0.56 17.11
CA ALA A 33 -2.36 -0.82 15.84
C ALA A 33 -3.28 -1.72 14.99
N LEU A 34 -4.15 -1.10 14.21
CA LEU A 34 -4.85 -1.84 13.15
C LEU A 34 -3.79 -2.35 12.17
N ASP A 35 -3.79 -3.66 11.94
CA ASP A 35 -3.04 -4.28 10.86
C ASP A 35 -3.64 -3.82 9.53
N LEU A 36 -3.12 -2.72 8.99
CA LEU A 36 -3.56 -2.11 7.75
C LEU A 36 -2.75 -2.66 6.57
N GLY A 37 -3.41 -2.90 5.44
CA GLY A 37 -2.74 -3.31 4.22
C GLY A 37 -2.21 -4.73 4.32
N VAL A 38 -2.89 -5.62 5.03
CA VAL A 38 -2.40 -6.97 5.35
C VAL A 38 -3.03 -8.08 4.52
N THR A 39 -3.91 -7.77 3.56
CA THR A 39 -4.35 -8.80 2.60
C THR A 39 -3.10 -9.38 1.89
N PRO A 40 -2.93 -10.72 1.87
CA PRO A 40 -1.74 -11.37 1.32
C PRO A 40 -1.46 -10.94 -0.11
N LYS A 41 -0.19 -10.56 -0.37
CA LYS A 41 0.27 -10.04 -1.65
C LYS A 41 1.77 -10.15 -1.80
N ASP A 42 2.22 -10.16 -3.05
CA ASP A 42 3.61 -10.03 -3.44
C ASP A 42 3.88 -8.72 -4.18
N ILE A 43 5.14 -8.29 -4.19
CA ILE A 43 5.60 -7.21 -5.06
C ILE A 43 6.12 -7.86 -6.34
N ILE A 44 5.40 -7.70 -7.45
CA ILE A 44 5.79 -8.27 -8.75
C ILE A 44 6.64 -7.30 -9.56
N TYR A 45 6.53 -6.00 -9.29
CA TYR A 45 7.33 -4.98 -9.95
C TYR A 45 7.62 -3.79 -9.04
N SER A 46 8.78 -3.15 -9.22
CA SER A 46 9.13 -1.92 -8.52
C SER A 46 10.04 -1.02 -9.35
N ARG A 47 9.82 0.29 -9.27
CA ARG A 47 10.61 1.33 -9.94
C ARG A 47 10.69 2.55 -9.02
N GLY A 48 11.88 2.81 -8.47
CA GLY A 48 12.07 3.88 -7.50
C GLY A 48 11.23 3.67 -6.23
N SER A 49 10.32 4.60 -5.93
CA SER A 49 9.37 4.47 -4.82
C SER A 49 8.12 3.64 -5.16
N MET A 50 7.84 3.47 -6.46
CA MET A 50 6.63 2.82 -6.94
C MET A 50 6.75 1.30 -6.83
N LYS A 51 5.65 0.67 -6.42
CA LYS A 51 5.49 -0.77 -6.29
C LYS A 51 4.18 -1.21 -6.93
N LEU A 52 4.24 -2.31 -7.65
CA LEU A 52 3.07 -3.03 -8.14
C LEU A 52 2.88 -4.28 -7.27
N TYR A 53 1.74 -4.34 -6.59
CA TYR A 53 1.35 -5.50 -5.81
C TYR A 53 0.44 -6.42 -6.61
N HIS A 54 0.62 -7.72 -6.44
CA HIS A 54 -0.32 -8.75 -6.86
C HIS A 54 -0.86 -9.45 -5.60
N TYR A 55 -2.18 -9.43 -5.42
CA TYR A 55 -2.82 -10.04 -4.25
C TYR A 55 -3.08 -11.52 -4.50
N HIS A 56 -2.84 -12.35 -3.48
CA HIS A 56 -2.96 -13.80 -3.61
C HIS A 56 -4.42 -14.20 -3.84
N PRO A 57 -4.75 -14.88 -4.96
CA PRO A 57 -6.08 -15.40 -5.18
C PRO A 57 -6.47 -16.40 -4.08
N VAL A 58 -7.72 -16.34 -3.64
CA VAL A 58 -8.26 -17.26 -2.60
C VAL A 58 -9.39 -18.16 -3.13
N CYS A 59 -9.77 -18.00 -4.40
CA CYS A 59 -10.82 -18.76 -5.06
C CYS A 59 -10.21 -19.76 -6.07
N ASP A 60 -10.82 -20.94 -6.20
CA ASP A 60 -10.39 -21.95 -7.19
C ASP A 60 -10.64 -21.49 -8.64
N GLU A 61 -11.72 -20.73 -8.85
CA GLU A 61 -12.07 -20.11 -10.12
C GLU A 61 -11.96 -18.59 -9.98
N ILE A 62 -11.18 -17.96 -10.87
CA ILE A 62 -11.00 -16.51 -10.91
C ILE A 62 -11.44 -15.93 -12.26
N TYR A 63 -11.89 -14.67 -12.25
CA TYR A 63 -12.22 -13.96 -13.49
C TYR A 63 -10.97 -13.77 -14.34
N ARG A 64 -11.11 -14.05 -15.64
CA ARG A 64 -10.04 -13.94 -16.63
C ARG A 64 -9.42 -12.54 -16.67
N VAL A 65 -10.25 -11.49 -16.72
CA VAL A 65 -9.77 -10.11 -16.82
C VAL A 65 -9.46 -9.59 -15.41
N PRO A 66 -8.19 -9.26 -15.08
CA PRO A 66 -7.83 -8.78 -13.75
C PRO A 66 -8.31 -7.34 -13.52
N ILE A 67 -8.35 -6.96 -12.24
CA ILE A 67 -8.57 -5.59 -11.79
C ILE A 67 -7.21 -4.98 -11.42
N VAL A 68 -6.92 -3.79 -11.94
CA VAL A 68 -5.77 -2.98 -11.52
C VAL A 68 -6.26 -1.72 -10.80
N LEU A 69 -5.92 -1.62 -9.51
CA LEU A 69 -6.19 -0.46 -8.68
C LEU A 69 -5.09 0.59 -8.86
N VAL A 70 -5.45 1.72 -9.47
CA VAL A 70 -4.55 2.86 -9.64
C VAL A 70 -4.73 3.82 -8.47
N MET A 71 -3.77 3.86 -7.54
CA MET A 71 -3.89 4.66 -6.34
C MET A 71 -3.66 6.16 -6.59
N SER A 72 -4.03 6.98 -5.61
CA SER A 72 -3.73 8.41 -5.59
C SER A 72 -2.26 8.67 -5.27
N LEU A 73 -1.69 9.75 -5.81
CA LEU A 73 -0.33 10.22 -5.46
C LEU A 73 -0.23 10.77 -4.02
N ILE A 74 -1.36 10.98 -3.34
CA ILE A 74 -1.43 11.64 -2.04
C ILE A 74 -1.69 10.62 -0.92
N ASN A 75 -2.54 9.62 -1.18
CA ASN A 75 -3.04 8.70 -0.16
C ASN A 75 -2.25 7.40 -0.19
N ARG A 76 -2.06 6.78 0.99
CA ARG A 76 -1.42 5.47 1.08
C ARG A 76 -2.36 4.38 0.56
N TYR A 77 -1.77 3.35 -0.05
CA TYR A 77 -2.52 2.26 -0.66
C TYR A 77 -3.50 1.56 0.30
N TYR A 78 -3.15 1.45 1.59
CA TYR A 78 -3.98 0.77 2.59
C TYR A 78 -5.35 1.42 2.83
N ILE A 79 -5.67 2.57 2.22
CA ILE A 79 -7.03 3.12 2.28
C ILE A 79 -8.07 2.25 1.56
N VAL A 80 -7.65 1.47 0.55
CA VAL A 80 -8.49 0.45 -0.10
C VAL A 80 -8.23 -0.96 0.45
N ASP A 81 -7.19 -1.10 1.27
CA ASP A 81 -6.77 -2.35 1.90
C ASP A 81 -6.57 -2.08 3.40
N LEU A 82 -7.66 -1.84 4.14
CA LEU A 82 -7.62 -1.44 5.55
C LEU A 82 -7.35 -2.66 6.45
N ALA A 83 -8.11 -2.82 7.53
CA ALA A 83 -8.04 -3.97 8.42
C ALA A 83 -8.85 -5.15 7.83
N PRO A 84 -8.56 -6.39 8.25
CA PRO A 84 -9.35 -7.56 7.87
C PRO A 84 -10.85 -7.37 8.14
N GLY A 85 -11.70 -7.75 7.19
CA GLY A 85 -13.14 -7.51 7.20
C GLY A 85 -13.56 -6.08 6.85
N GLN A 86 -12.60 -5.18 6.59
CA GLN A 86 -12.81 -3.79 6.16
C GLN A 86 -11.97 -3.42 4.93
N SER A 87 -11.34 -4.40 4.28
CA SER A 87 -10.53 -4.22 3.08
C SER A 87 -11.38 -4.40 1.83
N PHE A 88 -11.36 -3.41 0.94
CA PHE A 88 -12.02 -3.52 -0.36
C PHE A 88 -11.25 -4.49 -1.26
N VAL A 89 -9.93 -4.51 -1.16
CA VAL A 89 -9.10 -5.48 -1.88
C VAL A 89 -9.41 -6.91 -1.43
N GLU A 90 -9.46 -7.16 -0.12
CA GLU A 90 -9.84 -8.46 0.44
C GLU A 90 -11.19 -8.91 -0.11
N TYR A 91 -12.16 -7.99 -0.15
CA TYR A 91 -13.48 -8.29 -0.73
C TYR A 91 -13.38 -8.69 -2.20
N LEU A 92 -12.66 -7.95 -3.05
CA LEU A 92 -12.53 -8.28 -4.48
C LEU A 92 -11.87 -9.64 -4.70
N VAL A 93 -10.78 -9.92 -3.98
CA VAL A 93 -10.08 -11.21 -4.03
C VAL A 93 -11.02 -12.35 -3.63
N ALA A 94 -11.82 -12.16 -2.57
CA ALA A 94 -12.82 -13.14 -2.13
C ALA A 94 -14.01 -13.28 -3.09
N GLN A 95 -14.23 -12.33 -4.01
CA GLN A 95 -15.22 -12.46 -5.08
C GLN A 95 -14.65 -13.16 -6.34
N GLY A 96 -13.40 -13.61 -6.31
CA GLY A 96 -12.75 -14.30 -7.43
C GLY A 96 -12.14 -13.37 -8.46
N PHE A 97 -11.96 -12.08 -8.17
CA PHE A 97 -11.16 -11.22 -9.04
C PHE A 97 -9.67 -11.48 -8.82
N ASP A 98 -8.91 -11.47 -9.91
CA ASP A 98 -7.46 -11.31 -9.84
C ASP A 98 -7.13 -9.83 -9.66
N VAL A 99 -6.41 -9.47 -8.60
CA VAL A 99 -6.30 -8.06 -8.15
C VAL A 99 -4.86 -7.60 -8.06
N TYR A 100 -4.59 -6.49 -8.72
CA TYR A 100 -3.32 -5.77 -8.69
C TYR A 100 -3.54 -4.36 -8.12
N LEU A 101 -2.50 -3.79 -7.53
CA LEU A 101 -2.52 -2.42 -7.02
C LEU A 101 -1.21 -1.72 -7.30
N ILE A 102 -1.30 -0.49 -7.81
CA ILE A 102 -0.15 0.39 -8.02
C ILE A 102 -0.03 1.34 -6.82
N ASP A 103 1.04 1.18 -6.04
CA ASP A 103 1.44 2.09 -4.96
C ASP A 103 2.59 2.97 -5.44
N TRP A 104 2.33 4.24 -5.70
CA TRP A 104 3.36 5.21 -6.14
C TRP A 104 4.44 5.48 -5.09
N GLY A 105 4.19 5.10 -3.84
CA GLY A 105 5.07 5.37 -2.72
C GLY A 105 5.04 6.84 -2.29
N LEU A 106 5.99 7.21 -1.44
CA LEU A 106 6.09 8.57 -0.92
C LEU A 106 6.86 9.48 -1.89
N PRO A 107 6.42 10.73 -2.09
CA PRO A 107 7.19 11.72 -2.84
C PRO A 107 8.60 11.89 -2.28
N ARG A 108 9.59 11.85 -3.17
CA ARG A 108 11.02 12.08 -2.87
C ARG A 108 11.54 13.22 -3.72
N GLN A 109 12.75 13.70 -3.39
CA GLN A 109 13.37 14.81 -4.13
C GLN A 109 13.58 14.51 -5.62
N GLU A 110 13.80 13.24 -5.96
CA GLU A 110 13.92 12.79 -7.34
C GLU A 110 12.63 12.97 -8.16
N HIS A 111 11.46 13.06 -7.51
CA HIS A 111 10.16 13.26 -8.18
C HIS A 111 9.85 14.74 -8.46
N LYS A 112 10.73 15.68 -8.11
CA LYS A 112 10.49 17.13 -8.24
C LYS A 112 10.13 17.55 -9.68
N HIS A 113 10.61 16.80 -10.66
CA HIS A 113 10.44 17.10 -12.07
C HIS A 113 9.33 16.27 -12.72
N PHE A 114 8.66 15.39 -11.98
CA PHE A 114 7.59 14.57 -12.52
C PHE A 114 6.36 15.43 -12.81
N THR A 115 5.79 15.25 -13.99
CA THR A 115 4.52 15.81 -14.44
C THR A 115 3.45 14.73 -14.46
N PHE A 116 2.20 15.09 -14.80
CA PHE A 116 1.16 14.09 -15.00
C PHE A 116 1.49 13.14 -16.17
N ASP A 117 2.12 13.66 -17.22
CA ASP A 117 2.50 12.90 -18.41
C ASP A 117 3.41 11.72 -18.04
N ASP A 118 4.33 11.89 -17.08
CA ASP A 118 5.18 10.79 -16.61
C ASP A 118 4.35 9.65 -15.98
N TYR A 119 3.28 9.97 -15.24
CA TYR A 119 2.41 8.93 -14.67
C TYR A 119 1.51 8.28 -15.72
N VAL A 120 1.05 9.04 -16.71
CA VAL A 120 0.06 8.61 -17.71
C VAL A 120 0.73 7.85 -18.86
N ASP A 121 1.87 8.32 -19.37
CA ASP A 121 2.49 7.82 -20.59
C ASP A 121 3.76 6.98 -20.35
N ASP A 122 4.30 6.97 -19.12
CA ASP A 122 5.46 6.13 -18.75
C ASP A 122 5.09 5.13 -17.64
N PHE A 123 4.76 5.61 -16.44
CA PHE A 123 4.68 4.72 -15.27
C PHE A 123 3.47 3.79 -15.25
N LEU A 124 2.27 4.28 -15.60
CA LEU A 124 1.08 3.43 -15.67
C LEU A 124 1.21 2.36 -16.77
N PRO A 125 1.56 2.68 -18.03
CA PRO A 125 1.78 1.67 -19.08
C PRO A 125 2.81 0.60 -18.66
N ASP A 126 3.94 1.00 -18.07
CA ASP A 126 4.97 0.09 -17.57
C ASP A 126 4.42 -0.88 -16.51
N CYS A 127 3.53 -0.40 -15.62
CA CYS A 127 2.83 -1.29 -14.69
C CYS A 127 1.85 -2.24 -15.39
N LEU A 128 1.11 -1.76 -16.39
CA LEU A 128 0.14 -2.58 -17.12
C LEU A 128 0.81 -3.67 -17.96
N ASP A 129 1.95 -3.36 -18.58
CA ASP A 129 2.77 -4.34 -19.28
C ASP A 129 3.23 -5.44 -18.29
N LYS A 130 3.60 -5.07 -17.06
CA LYS A 130 3.98 -6.04 -16.01
C LYS A 130 2.80 -6.87 -15.52
N VAL A 131 1.59 -6.30 -15.44
CA VAL A 131 0.37 -7.06 -15.15
C VAL A 131 0.10 -8.06 -16.27
N ALA A 132 0.18 -7.64 -17.53
CA ALA A 132 -0.06 -8.53 -18.67
C ALA A 132 0.98 -9.68 -18.73
N GLU A 133 2.25 -9.40 -18.43
CA GLU A 133 3.29 -10.42 -18.31
C GLU A 133 3.00 -11.44 -17.19
N ASP A 134 2.45 -10.98 -16.07
CA ASP A 134 2.19 -11.81 -14.87
C ASP A 134 0.92 -12.67 -15.01
N CYS A 135 -0.20 -12.06 -15.43
CA CYS A 135 -1.49 -12.76 -15.59
C CYS A 135 -1.67 -13.47 -16.94
N GLY A 136 -0.89 -13.09 -17.96
CA GLY A 136 -1.00 -13.61 -19.33
C GLY A 136 -2.19 -13.06 -20.12
N GLU A 137 -2.83 -11.99 -19.67
CA GLU A 137 -3.99 -11.37 -20.30
C GLU A 137 -3.69 -9.95 -20.79
N ASP A 138 -4.06 -9.66 -22.04
CA ASP A 138 -3.82 -8.36 -22.67
C ASP A 138 -4.84 -7.28 -22.25
N GLN A 139 -5.89 -7.66 -21.52
CA GLN A 139 -6.98 -6.77 -21.10
C GLN A 139 -7.04 -6.67 -19.59
N VAL A 140 -7.28 -5.46 -19.09
CA VAL A 140 -7.44 -5.20 -17.65
C VAL A 140 -8.66 -4.31 -17.40
N SER A 141 -9.25 -4.42 -16.20
CA SER A 141 -10.21 -3.45 -15.69
C SER A 141 -9.52 -2.47 -14.75
N LEU A 142 -9.53 -1.18 -15.07
CA LEU A 142 -8.94 -0.14 -14.22
C LEU A 142 -9.94 0.39 -13.21
N ILE A 143 -9.55 0.40 -11.93
CA ILE A 143 -10.24 1.13 -10.87
C ILE A 143 -9.30 2.20 -10.33
N GLY A 144 -9.60 3.47 -10.65
CA GLY A 144 -8.79 4.58 -10.15
C GLY A 144 -9.36 5.18 -8.87
N TYR A 145 -8.49 5.36 -7.86
CA TYR A 145 -8.86 5.98 -6.59
C TYR A 145 -8.41 7.46 -6.52
N CYS A 146 -9.38 8.37 -6.38
CA CYS A 146 -9.14 9.81 -6.31
C CYS A 146 -8.31 10.30 -7.52
N LEU A 147 -7.08 10.81 -7.30
CA LEU A 147 -6.21 11.24 -8.38
C LEU A 147 -5.79 10.09 -9.31
N GLY A 148 -5.76 8.86 -8.82
CA GLY A 148 -5.56 7.67 -9.65
C GLY A 148 -6.68 7.47 -10.67
N GLY A 149 -7.90 7.94 -10.37
CA GLY A 149 -9.02 7.99 -11.33
C GLY A 149 -8.76 8.98 -12.46
N VAL A 150 -8.14 10.12 -12.17
CA VAL A 150 -7.75 11.10 -13.20
C VAL A 150 -6.65 10.51 -14.09
N ILE A 151 -5.61 9.90 -13.50
CA ILE A 151 -4.52 9.25 -14.24
C ILE A 151 -5.06 8.14 -15.14
N ALA A 152 -5.88 7.23 -14.59
CA ALA A 152 -6.47 6.14 -15.36
C ALA A 152 -7.39 6.65 -16.49
N SER A 153 -8.18 7.71 -16.24
CA SER A 153 -9.06 8.29 -17.26
C SER A 153 -8.29 8.98 -18.38
N LEU A 154 -7.18 9.67 -18.05
CA LEU A 154 -6.30 10.26 -19.05
C LEU A 154 -5.65 9.18 -19.91
N TYR A 155 -5.14 8.13 -19.27
CA TYR A 155 -4.53 7.00 -19.97
C TYR A 155 -5.52 6.34 -20.95
N THR A 156 -6.72 5.97 -20.50
CA THR A 156 -7.70 5.30 -21.39
C THR A 156 -8.22 6.22 -22.50
N ALA A 157 -8.24 7.53 -22.29
CA ALA A 157 -8.60 8.49 -23.33
C ALA A 157 -7.50 8.67 -24.39
N LEU A 158 -6.23 8.59 -23.99
CA LEU A 158 -5.07 8.74 -24.89
C LEU A 158 -4.67 7.43 -25.58
N HIS A 159 -4.99 6.29 -24.98
CA HIS A 159 -4.63 4.94 -25.43
C HIS A 159 -5.89 4.05 -25.60
N PRO A 160 -6.84 4.39 -26.49
CA PRO A 160 -8.14 3.73 -26.57
C PRO A 160 -8.10 2.28 -27.09
N ASP A 161 -7.00 1.88 -27.71
CA ASP A 161 -6.80 0.54 -28.26
C ASP A 161 -6.02 -0.39 -27.31
N LYS A 162 -5.70 0.09 -26.10
CA LYS A 162 -5.00 -0.64 -25.05
C LYS A 162 -5.89 -0.87 -23.83
#